data_AF-A0A4Q6GI29-F1
#
_entry.id   AF-A0A4Q6GI29-F1
#
_cell.length_a   1.000
_cell.length_b   1.000
_cell.length_c   1.000
_cell.angle_alpha   90.00
_cell.angle_beta   90.00
_cell.angle_gamma   90.00
#
_symmetry.space_group_name_H-M   'P 1'
#
loop_
_entity.id
_entity.type
_entity.pdbx_description
1 polymer ?
#
loop_
_entity_poly.entity_id
_entity_poly.type
_entity_poly.pdbx_seq_one_letter_code
_entity_poly.pdbx_strand_id
1 'polypeptide(L)' 'AEQIAWASSYYTLHPGDIIMSGTCSGVGQVLPGDVMDCEIAGIGAMRVAVRALDSGRD' A
#
# COMPACT_ATOMS: atom_id res chain seq x y z
N ALA A 1 6.18 12.59 12.42
CA ALA A 1 6.51 12.11 13.79
C ALA A 1 5.28 11.74 14.59
N GLU A 2 4.15 12.44 14.44
CA GLU A 2 2.89 12.17 15.16
C GLU A 2 2.44 10.71 15.08
N GLN A 3 2.39 10.11 13.88
CA GLN A 3 1.98 8.70 13.72
C GLN A 3 2.90 7.72 14.47
N ILE A 4 4.21 7.99 14.50
CA ILE A 4 5.18 7.16 15.24
C ILE A 4 4.91 7.28 16.75
N ALA A 5 4.77 8.52 17.25
CA ALA A 5 4.52 8.76 18.66
C ALA A 5 3.21 8.11 19.13
N TRP A 6 2.14 8.29 18.35
CA TRP A 6 0.84 7.69 18.62
C TRP A 6 0.87 6.16 18.59
N ALA A 7 1.50 5.55 17.57
CA ALA A 7 1.62 4.09 17.52
C ALA A 7 2.44 3.55 18.70
N SER A 8 3.55 4.23 19.04
CA SER A 8 4.45 3.82 20.12
C SER A 8 3.87 3.94 21.53
N SER A 9 2.76 4.67 21.72
CA SER A 9 2.08 4.71 23.03
C SER A 9 1.27 3.44 23.32
N TYR A 10 0.97 2.64 22.30
CA TYR A 10 0.19 1.41 22.43
C TYR A 10 1.01 0.15 22.09
N TYR A 11 2.01 0.28 21.20
CA TYR A 11 2.79 -0.84 20.69
C TYR A 11 4.29 -0.58 20.85
N THR A 12 5.06 -1.65 21.11
CA THR A 12 6.51 -1.61 20.92
C THR A 12 6.81 -1.65 19.43
N LEU A 13 7.53 -0.65 18.90
CA LEU A 13 7.98 -0.64 17.51
C LEU A 13 9.36 -1.29 17.40
N HIS A 14 9.55 -2.13 16.40
CA HIS A 14 10.78 -2.85 16.13
C HIS A 14 11.46 -2.37 14.83
N PRO A 15 12.78 -2.56 14.70
CA PRO A 15 13.48 -2.28 13.45
C PRO A 15 12.88 -3.08 12.29
N GLY A 16 12.54 -2.39 11.20
CA GLY A 16 11.92 -2.98 10.02
C GLY A 16 10.39 -2.86 9.98
N ASP A 17 9.75 -2.40 11.05
CA ASP A 17 8.31 -2.16 11.05
C ASP A 17 7.93 -1.04 10.05
N ILE A 18 6.83 -1.25 9.33
CA ILE A 18 6.35 -0.34 8.29
C ILE A 18 5.08 0.36 8.77
N ILE A 19 5.10 1.69 8.77
CA ILE A 19 3.92 2.52 9.02
C ILE A 19 3.41 3.03 7.67
N MET A 20 2.19 2.63 7.30
CA MET A 20 1.50 3.17 6.13
C MET A 20 0.85 4.51 6.49
N SER A 21 1.40 5.63 5.99
CA SER A 21 1.03 6.98 6.42
C SER A 21 -0.37 7.45 5.98
N GLY A 22 -1.08 6.64 5.19
CA GLY A 22 -2.39 6.95 4.62
C GLY A 22 -2.32 7.32 3.15
N THR A 23 -3.49 7.59 2.56
CA THR A 23 -3.64 8.03 1.17
C THR A 23 -4.56 9.26 1.12
N CYS A 24 -4.46 10.04 0.06
CA CYS A 24 -5.35 11.17 -0.19
C CYS A 24 -6.74 10.68 -0.65
N SER A 25 -7.65 11.62 -0.90
CA SER A 25 -8.94 11.31 -1.54
C SER A 25 -8.74 10.81 -2.98
N GLY A 26 -9.77 10.13 -3.52
CA GLY A 26 -9.75 9.62 -4.90
C GLY A 26 -9.51 8.12 -5.04
N VAL A 27 -9.69 7.35 -3.96
CA VAL A 27 -9.64 5.89 -4.01
C VAL A 27 -10.80 5.35 -4.85
N GLY A 28 -10.50 4.43 -5.77
CA GLY A 28 -11.46 3.79 -6.68
C GLY A 28 -11.27 2.28 -6.74
N GLN A 29 -12.23 1.59 -7.35
CA GLN A 29 -12.15 0.16 -7.58
C GLN A 29 -11.03 -0.16 -8.60
N VAL A 30 -10.33 -1.26 -8.36
CA VAL A 30 -9.36 -1.84 -9.29
C VAL A 30 -9.93 -3.14 -9.85
N LEU A 31 -9.76 -3.36 -11.15
CA LEU A 31 -10.33 -4.48 -11.91
C LEU A 31 -9.22 -5.39 -12.48
N PRO A 32 -9.53 -6.66 -12.77
CA PRO A 32 -8.61 -7.54 -13.48
C PRO A 32 -8.15 -6.93 -14.82
N GLY A 33 -6.84 -6.99 -15.08
CA GLY A 33 -6.24 -6.38 -16.26
C GLY A 33 -5.70 -4.96 -16.03
N ASP A 34 -6.10 -4.31 -14.93
CA ASP A 34 -5.54 -3.01 -14.55
C ASP A 34 -4.06 -3.12 -14.20
N VAL A 35 -3.37 -1.97 -14.32
CA VAL A 35 -2.03 -1.81 -13.78
C VAL A 35 -2.01 -0.59 -12.86
N MET A 36 -1.70 -0.82 -11.60
CA MET A 36 -1.59 0.24 -10.59
C MET A 36 -0.18 0.83 -10.66
N ASP A 37 -0.10 2.12 -10.99
CA ASP A 37 1.13 2.91 -10.91
C ASP A 37 1.08 3.79 -9.64
N CYS A 38 2.15 3.76 -8.85
CA CYS A 38 2.33 4.57 -7.65
C CYS A 38 3.71 5.22 -7.67
N GLU A 39 3.79 6.51 -7.35
CA GLU A 39 5.05 7.24 -7.30
C GLU A 39 5.10 8.16 -6.09
N ILE A 40 6.26 8.21 -5.45
CA ILE A 40 6.58 9.21 -4.42
C ILE A 40 7.86 9.93 -4.86
N ALA A 41 7.73 11.24 -5.08
CA ALA A 41 8.83 12.09 -5.53
C ALA A 41 10.05 11.94 -4.61
N GLY A 42 11.21 11.65 -5.20
CA GLY A 42 12.47 11.48 -4.48
C GLY A 42 12.63 10.14 -3.73
N ILE A 43 11.64 9.25 -3.77
CA ILE A 43 11.73 7.89 -3.19
C ILE A 43 11.72 6.85 -4.30
N GLY A 44 10.74 6.89 -5.20
CA GLY A 44 10.66 5.96 -6.33
C GLY A 44 9.25 5.72 -6.84
N ALA A 45 9.15 4.83 -7.82
CA ALA A 45 7.90 4.41 -8.44
C ALA A 45 7.73 2.88 -8.38
N MET A 46 6.47 2.45 -8.31
CA MET A 46 6.07 1.05 -8.26
C MET A 46 4.92 0.81 -9.24
N ARG A 47 5.01 -0.28 -10.00
CA ARG A 47 3.99 -0.73 -10.96
C ARG A 47 3.53 -2.14 -10.60
N VAL A 48 2.24 -2.33 -10.38
CA VAL A 48 1.65 -3.61 -9.97
C VAL A 48 0.52 -4.01 -10.92
N ALA A 49 0.67 -5.15 -11.61
CA ALA A 49 -0.36 -5.69 -12.49
C ALA A 49 -1.43 -6.45 -11.69
N VAL A 50 -2.70 -6.17 -11.96
CA VAL A 50 -3.85 -6.79 -11.28
C VAL A 50 -4.37 -7.94 -12.10
N ARG A 51 -4.52 -9.10 -11.48
CA ARG A 51 -5.04 -10.32 -12.11
C ARG A 51 -6.22 -10.86 -11.32
N ALA A 52 -7.21 -11.39 -12.02
CA ALA A 52 -8.22 -12.21 -11.37
C ALA A 52 -7.57 -13.48 -10.82
N LEU A 53 -8.15 -14.03 -9.77
CA LEU A 53 -7.84 -15.40 -9.37
C LEU A 53 -8.23 -16.32 -10.53
N ASP A 54 -7.26 -17.07 -11.04
CA ASP A 54 -7.56 -18.18 -11.94
C ASP A 54 -8.02 -19.36 -11.09
N SER A 55 -9.32 -19.69 -11.16
CA SER A 55 -9.90 -20.79 -10.38
C SER A 55 -9.70 -22.16 -11.03
N GLY A 56 -9.07 -22.25 -12.22
CA GLY A 56 -8.65 -23.51 -12.84
C GLY A 56 -9.75 -24.58 -12.92
N ARG A 57 -11.02 -24.17 -13.00
CA ARG A 57 -12.16 -25.09 -13.10
C ARG A 57 -12.76 -24.99 -14.49
N ASP A 58 -12.05 -25.60 -15.43
CA ASP A 58 -12.65 -26.19 -16.63
C ASP A 58 -13.19 -27.58 -16.28
#